data_AF-A0A2N1XXA3-F1
#
_entry.id   AF-A0A2N1XXA3-F1
#
_cell.length_a   1.000
_cell.length_b   1.000
_cell.length_c   1.000
_cell.angle_alpha   90.00
_cell.angle_beta   90.00
_cell.angle_gamma   90.00
#
_symmetry.space_group_name_H-M   'P 1'
#
loop_
_entity.id
_entity.type
_entity.pdbx_description
1 polymer ?
#
loop_
_entity_poly.entity_id
_entity_poly.type
_entity_poly.pdbx_seq_one_letter_code
_entity_poly.pdbx_strand_id
1 'polypeptide(L)'
;MNVAAHRLTTVDYALSSRWIRIVLIAMVVSLTGLIVITPLAYRNAPSIPEQVVDAQGVCLYTGNEIKEDQAIFLKYGLMNDRTIWRHKAYLGIDYSADSLHRIDEDTTTAIVLRQFRCVIPAIFIDDQTNFTLDRLLDATCKSVSGYRHGYHVT
;
A
#
# COMPACT_ATOMS: atom_id res chain seq x y z
N MET A 1 -67.75 21.52 -15.32
CA MET A 1 -66.29 21.64 -15.23
C MET A 1 -65.74 20.24 -14.98
N ASN A 2 -65.32 19.54 -16.03
CA ASN A 2 -64.85 18.15 -15.95
C ASN A 2 -63.36 18.15 -16.25
N VAL A 3 -62.53 18.29 -15.21
CA VAL A 3 -61.08 18.16 -15.34
C VAL A 3 -60.80 16.66 -15.36
N ALA A 4 -60.52 16.14 -16.55
CA ALA A 4 -60.09 14.76 -16.75
C ALA A 4 -58.78 14.55 -15.98
N ALA A 5 -58.81 13.66 -14.99
CA ALA A 5 -57.63 13.15 -14.32
C ALA A 5 -56.73 12.49 -15.38
N HIS A 6 -55.63 13.16 -15.72
CA HIS A 6 -54.57 12.58 -16.53
C HIS A 6 -54.00 11.41 -15.72
N ARG A 7 -54.42 10.18 -16.03
CA ARG A 7 -53.82 8.97 -15.49
C ARG A 7 -52.35 9.02 -15.86
N LEU A 8 -51.49 9.27 -14.89
CA LEU A 8 -50.07 8.98 -14.98
C LEU A 8 -49.99 7.48 -15.23
N THR A 9 -49.83 7.10 -16.50
CA THR A 9 -49.57 5.73 -16.92
C THR A 9 -48.34 5.29 -16.18
N THR A 10 -48.51 4.46 -15.16
CA THR A 10 -47.41 3.74 -14.54
C THR A 10 -46.72 3.00 -15.67
N VAL A 11 -45.50 3.40 -16.00
CA VAL A 11 -44.73 2.70 -17.01
C VAL A 11 -44.42 1.34 -16.41
N ASP A 12 -45.24 0.35 -16.76
CA ASP A 12 -45.03 -1.04 -16.38
C ASP A 12 -43.79 -1.52 -17.14
N TYR A 13 -42.61 -1.28 -16.57
CA TYR A 13 -41.38 -1.93 -17.01
C TYR A 13 -41.46 -3.40 -16.61
N ALA A 14 -42.25 -4.18 -17.33
CA ALA A 14 -42.28 -5.63 -17.20
C ALA A 14 -40.93 -6.19 -17.73
N LEU A 15 -39.89 -6.09 -16.91
CA LEU A 15 -38.59 -6.69 -17.17
C LEU A 15 -38.79 -8.19 -17.42
N SER A 16 -38.42 -8.64 -18.61
CA SER A 16 -38.48 -10.05 -18.98
C SER A 16 -37.73 -10.91 -17.95
N SER A 17 -38.34 -12.00 -17.50
CA SER A 17 -37.77 -12.95 -16.53
C SER A 17 -36.36 -13.45 -16.90
N ARG A 18 -35.99 -13.40 -18.19
CA ARG A 18 -34.64 -13.74 -18.67
C ARG A 18 -33.58 -12.72 -18.27
N TRP A 19 -33.90 -11.42 -18.33
CA TRP A 19 -32.98 -10.35 -17.94
C TRP A 19 -32.65 -10.39 -16.45
N ILE A 20 -33.66 -10.62 -15.61
CA ILE A 20 -33.48 -10.80 -14.16
C ILE A 20 -32.57 -12.01 -13.88
N ARG A 21 -32.75 -13.12 -14.61
CA ARG A 21 -31.89 -14.30 -14.50
C ARG A 21 -30.43 -14.00 -14.85
N ILE A 22 -30.19 -13.25 -15.93
CA ILE A 22 -28.83 -12.87 -16.35
C ILE A 22 -28.18 -11.97 -15.30
N VAL A 23 -28.90 -10.98 -14.77
CA VAL A 23 -28.39 -10.09 -13.71
C VAL A 23 -28.07 -10.88 -12.44
N LEU A 24 -28.95 -11.81 -12.03
CA LEU A 24 -28.70 -12.67 -10.88
C LEU A 24 -27.47 -13.57 -11.09
N ILE A 25 -27.31 -14.16 -12.28
CA ILE A 25 -26.13 -14.95 -12.61
C ILE A 25 -24.87 -14.08 -12.55
N ALA A 26 -24.89 -12.88 -13.15
CA ALA A 26 -23.76 -11.96 -13.11
C ALA A 26 -23.39 -11.55 -11.67
N MET A 27 -24.38 -11.30 -10.81
CA MET A 27 -24.18 -10.99 -9.40
C MET A 27 -23.58 -12.17 -8.62
N VAL A 28 -24.08 -13.38 -8.86
CA VAL A 28 -23.54 -14.59 -8.21
C VAL A 28 -22.11 -14.86 -8.68
N VAL A 29 -21.82 -14.73 -9.97
CA VAL A 29 -20.48 -14.94 -10.53
C VAL A 29 -19.50 -13.90 -9.99
N SER A 30 -19.86 -12.61 -9.97
CA SER A 30 -18.97 -11.56 -9.45
C SER A 30 -18.71 -11.71 -7.95
N LEU A 31 -19.74 -12.03 -7.17
CA LEU A 31 -19.60 -12.26 -5.73
C LEU A 31 -18.77 -13.52 -5.44
N THR A 32 -18.96 -14.59 -6.22
CA THR A 32 -18.13 -15.81 -6.10
C THR A 32 -16.67 -15.50 -6.41
N GLY A 33 -16.39 -14.73 -7.47
CA GLY A 33 -15.04 -14.27 -7.79
C GLY A 33 -14.39 -13.49 -6.64
N LEU A 34 -15.12 -12.55 -6.04
CA LEU A 34 -14.64 -11.80 -4.87
C LEU A 34 -14.36 -12.71 -3.68
N ILE A 35 -15.25 -13.65 -3.35
CA ILE A 35 -15.07 -14.60 -2.24
C ILE A 35 -13.83 -15.47 -2.45
N VAL A 36 -13.55 -15.89 -3.69
CA VAL A 36 -12.38 -16.73 -4.02
C VAL A 36 -11.06 -15.95 -3.93
N ILE A 37 -11.04 -14.70 -4.39
CA ILE A 37 -9.81 -13.89 -4.42
C ILE A 37 -9.47 -13.32 -3.04
N THR A 38 -10.47 -13.02 -2.22
CA THR A 38 -10.30 -12.44 -0.87
C THR A 38 -9.31 -13.19 0.02
N PRO A 39 -9.40 -14.52 0.24
CA PRO A 39 -8.46 -15.25 1.09
C PRO A 39 -7.03 -15.23 0.55
N LEU A 40 -6.84 -15.16 -0.78
CA LEU A 40 -5.52 -15.02 -1.37
C LEU A 40 -4.90 -13.66 -1.03
N ALA A 41 -5.71 -12.60 -1.01
CA ALA A 41 -5.27 -11.28 -0.57
C ALA A 41 -4.86 -11.28 0.92
N TYR A 42 -5.62 -11.95 1.79
CA TYR A 42 -5.26 -12.04 3.22
C TYR A 42 -4.00 -12.88 3.49
N ARG A 43 -3.80 -13.98 2.75
CA ARG A 43 -2.63 -14.85 2.92
C ARG A 43 -1.33 -14.21 2.43
N ASN A 44 -1.41 -13.41 1.38
CA ASN A 44 -0.25 -12.69 0.83
C ASN A 44 -0.08 -11.29 1.44
N ALA A 45 -0.93 -10.91 2.40
CA ALA A 45 -0.76 -9.64 3.09
C ALA A 45 0.54 -9.69 3.91
N PRO A 46 1.35 -8.62 3.89
CA PRO A 46 2.54 -8.55 4.72
C PRO A 46 2.13 -8.64 6.19
N SER A 47 2.61 -9.67 6.89
CA SER A 47 2.36 -9.86 8.32
C SER A 47 3.08 -8.79 9.14
N ILE A 48 2.37 -8.17 10.10
CA ILE A 48 2.98 -7.20 11.02
C ILE A 48 3.94 -7.96 11.96
N PRO A 49 5.22 -7.56 12.05
CA PRO A 49 6.19 -8.23 12.92
C PRO A 49 5.82 -8.08 14.40
N GLU A 50 6.14 -9.09 15.21
CA GLU A 50 5.91 -9.04 16.67
C GLU A 50 6.86 -8.09 17.37
N GLN A 51 8.12 -8.03 16.93
CA GLN A 51 9.15 -7.12 17.43
C GLN A 51 10.10 -6.76 16.28
N VAL A 52 10.54 -5.51 16.26
CA VAL A 52 11.59 -5.00 15.38
C VAL A 52 12.83 -4.83 16.24
N VAL A 53 13.89 -5.56 15.92
CA VAL A 53 15.16 -5.53 16.67
C VAL A 53 16.29 -4.98 15.80
N ASP A 54 17.29 -4.36 16.44
CA ASP A 54 18.53 -3.97 15.77
C ASP A 54 19.45 -5.18 15.52
N ALA A 55 20.61 -4.95 14.91
CA ALA A 55 21.59 -6.00 14.62
C ALA A 55 22.21 -6.62 15.89
N GLN A 56 22.05 -5.98 17.05
CA GLN A 56 22.55 -6.37 18.35
C GLN A 56 21.48 -7.05 19.21
N GLY A 57 20.24 -7.18 18.70
CA GLY A 57 19.11 -7.79 19.39
C GLY A 57 18.36 -6.86 20.34
N VAL A 58 18.62 -5.55 20.30
CA VAL A 58 17.87 -4.55 21.07
C VAL A 58 16.55 -4.27 20.37
N CYS A 59 15.45 -4.37 21.12
CA CYS A 59 14.11 -4.06 20.61
C CYS A 59 13.97 -2.55 20.35
N LEU A 60 13.65 -2.20 19.10
CA LEU A 60 13.36 -0.84 18.65
C LEU A 60 11.85 -0.53 18.71
N TYR A 61 11.03 -1.46 18.24
CA TYR A 61 9.57 -1.33 18.23
C TYR A 61 8.90 -2.67 18.48
N THR A 62 7.74 -2.64 19.14
CA THR A 62 6.88 -3.80 19.32
C THR A 62 5.71 -3.78 18.33
N GLY A 63 5.17 -4.95 18.00
CA GLY A 63 4.00 -5.07 17.14
C GLY A 63 2.74 -4.41 17.72
N ASN A 64 2.70 -4.20 19.04
CA ASN A 64 1.61 -3.48 19.69
C ASN A 64 1.73 -1.97 19.48
N GLU A 65 2.93 -1.40 19.61
CA GLU A 65 3.17 0.02 19.30
C GLU A 65 2.82 0.33 17.85
N ILE A 66 3.21 -0.56 16.91
CA ILE A 66 2.83 -0.41 15.48
C ILE A 66 1.31 -0.35 15.29
N LYS A 67 0.55 -1.19 16.01
CA LYS A 67 -0.92 -1.21 15.93
C LYS A 67 -1.55 0.02 16.59
N GLU A 68 -0.96 0.50 17.67
CA GLU A 68 -1.40 1.72 18.35
C GLU A 68 -1.20 2.94 17.46
N ASP A 69 -0.05 3.05 16.79
CA ASP A 69 0.23 4.11 15.82
C ASP A 69 -0.72 4.06 14.62
N GLN A 70 -1.06 2.86 14.13
CA GLN A 70 -2.10 2.70 13.11
C GLN A 70 -3.47 3.22 13.60
N ALA A 71 -3.82 2.96 14.86
CA ALA A 71 -5.06 3.46 15.45
C ALA A 71 -5.06 4.99 15.59
N ILE A 72 -3.93 5.59 15.97
CA ILE A 72 -3.74 7.05 16.01
C ILE A 72 -3.92 7.64 14.61
N PHE A 73 -3.28 7.04 13.60
CA PHE A 73 -3.38 7.48 12.22
C PHE A 73 -4.83 7.46 11.70
N LEU A 74 -5.60 6.43 12.06
CA LEU A 74 -7.03 6.35 11.75
C LEU A 74 -7.86 7.36 12.55
N LYS A 75 -7.57 7.54 13.84
CA LYS A 75 -8.28 8.45 14.75
C LYS A 75 -8.21 9.90 14.29
N TYR A 76 -7.06 10.35 13.81
CA TYR A 76 -6.86 11.72 13.32
C TYR A 76 -7.30 11.90 11.87
N GLY A 77 -7.80 10.86 11.20
CA GLY A 77 -8.31 10.99 9.83
C GLY A 77 -7.26 11.50 8.86
N LEU A 78 -5.97 11.22 9.10
CA LEU A 78 -4.84 11.70 8.29
C LEU A 78 -4.94 11.31 6.81
N MET A 79 -5.87 10.40 6.51
CA MET A 79 -6.28 10.03 5.16
C MET A 79 -6.98 11.10 4.34
N ASN A 80 -7.64 12.04 5.00
CA ASN A 80 -8.41 13.07 4.34
C ASN A 80 -7.51 14.18 3.79
N ASP A 81 -6.33 14.35 4.39
CA ASP A 81 -5.37 15.36 3.98
C ASP A 81 -4.18 14.75 3.25
N ARG A 82 -3.84 13.48 3.51
CA ARG A 82 -2.59 12.87 3.04
C ARG A 82 -2.73 11.47 2.47
N THR A 83 -1.66 11.17 1.75
CA THR A 83 -1.18 9.96 1.11
C THR A 83 -0.78 8.72 1.95
N ILE A 84 -1.29 7.50 1.75
CA ILE A 84 -0.55 6.26 2.15
C ILE A 84 -0.69 5.26 1.03
N TRP A 85 0.43 4.66 0.58
CA TRP A 85 0.46 3.72 -0.55
C TRP A 85 -0.33 4.27 -1.75
N ARG A 86 -0.27 5.59 -1.98
CA ARG A 86 -1.00 6.31 -3.03
C ARG A 86 -2.53 6.23 -2.96
N HIS A 87 -3.11 5.79 -1.85
CA HIS A 87 -4.52 5.40 -1.72
C HIS A 87 -5.46 6.41 -1.04
N LYS A 88 -5.28 7.73 -1.17
CA LYS A 88 -5.98 8.71 -0.30
C LYS A 88 -6.07 10.09 -0.97
N ALA A 89 -6.23 11.17 -0.19
CA ALA A 89 -6.32 12.54 -0.70
C ALA A 89 -5.06 13.01 -1.43
N TYR A 90 -5.24 13.58 -2.62
CA TYR A 90 -4.14 13.99 -3.52
C TYR A 90 -3.44 15.32 -3.14
N LEU A 91 -3.92 16.01 -2.10
CA LEU A 91 -3.39 17.34 -1.74
C LEU A 91 -2.13 17.29 -0.85
N GLY A 92 -1.90 16.21 -0.12
CA GLY A 92 -0.77 16.08 0.82
C GLY A 92 0.33 15.13 0.34
N ILE A 93 1.47 15.16 1.03
CA ILE A 93 2.58 14.22 0.78
C ILE A 93 2.14 12.76 0.97
N ASP A 94 2.77 11.84 0.24
CA ASP A 94 2.67 10.40 0.50
C ASP A 94 3.58 10.02 1.65
N TYR A 95 3.00 9.65 2.80
CA TYR A 95 3.79 9.29 3.99
C TYR A 95 4.68 8.08 3.74
N SER A 96 4.24 7.10 2.94
CA SER A 96 5.04 5.92 2.64
C SER A 96 6.21 6.27 1.73
N ALA A 97 5.99 7.12 0.73
CA ALA A 97 7.05 7.56 -0.16
C ALA A 97 8.06 8.48 0.56
N ASP A 98 7.58 9.45 1.34
CA ASP A 98 8.44 10.37 2.10
C ASP A 98 9.26 9.61 3.17
N SER A 99 8.64 8.67 3.89
CA SER A 99 9.36 7.85 4.88
C SER A 99 10.43 6.98 4.21
N LEU A 100 10.11 6.35 3.08
CA LEU A 100 11.08 5.52 2.34
C LEU A 100 12.24 6.37 1.80
N HIS A 101 11.95 7.58 1.31
CA HIS A 101 12.97 8.49 0.82
C HIS A 101 13.93 8.96 1.93
N ARG A 102 13.40 9.27 3.13
CA ARG A 102 14.26 9.62 4.28
C ARG A 102 15.16 8.47 4.71
N ILE A 103 14.60 7.26 4.77
CA ILE A 103 15.36 6.05 5.10
C ILE A 103 16.47 5.81 4.06
N ASP A 104 16.17 6.05 2.78
CA ASP A 104 17.13 5.95 1.69
C ASP A 104 18.31 6.93 1.83
N GLU A 105 18.01 8.21 2.11
CA GLU A 105 19.02 9.24 2.36
C GLU A 105 19.91 8.91 3.58
N ASP A 106 19.30 8.49 4.69
CA ASP A 106 20.00 8.13 5.92
C ASP A 106 20.88 6.88 5.72
N THR A 107 20.36 5.88 5.02
CA THR A 107 21.07 4.62 4.73
C THR A 107 22.25 4.88 3.80
N THR A 108 22.07 5.69 2.77
CA THR A 108 23.14 6.09 1.84
C THR A 108 24.26 6.80 2.60
N THR A 109 23.90 7.75 3.47
CA THR A 109 24.88 8.45 4.32
C THR A 109 25.64 7.47 5.21
N ALA A 110 24.95 6.50 5.82
CA ALA A 110 25.58 5.47 6.66
C ALA A 110 26.52 4.54 5.86
N ILE A 111 26.14 4.13 4.65
CA ILE A 111 26.98 3.31 3.76
C ILE A 111 28.25 4.06 3.38
N VAL A 112 28.11 5.33 2.98
CA VAL A 112 29.24 6.17 2.57
C VAL A 112 30.22 6.37 3.73
N LEU A 113 29.71 6.70 4.92
CA LEU A 113 30.54 6.83 6.13
C LEU A 113 31.28 5.53 6.47
N ARG A 114 30.62 4.38 6.30
CA ARG A 114 31.21 3.07 6.59
C ARG A 114 32.29 2.66 5.58
N GLN A 115 32.05 2.88 4.29
CA GLN A 115 32.95 2.43 3.22
C GLN A 115 34.08 3.42 2.95
N PHE A 116 33.76 4.71 2.87
CA PHE A 116 34.68 5.75 2.41
C PHE A 116 35.20 6.66 3.53
N ARG A 117 34.64 6.54 4.75
CA ARG A 117 34.99 7.36 5.93
C ARG A 117 34.94 8.87 5.64
N CYS A 118 34.07 9.30 4.75
CA CYS A 118 33.87 10.70 4.39
C CYS A 118 32.39 11.08 4.43
N VAL A 119 32.12 12.38 4.56
CA VAL A 119 30.78 12.94 4.35
C VAL A 119 30.78 13.48 2.93
N ILE A 120 30.00 12.87 2.03
CA ILE A 120 29.89 13.37 0.65
C ILE A 120 28.73 14.37 0.61
N PRO A 121 28.97 15.64 0.23
CA PRO A 121 27.88 16.56 -0.07
C PRO A 121 27.19 16.10 -1.37
N ALA A 122 25.85 16.15 -1.41
CA ALA A 122 25.03 15.68 -2.54
C ALA A 122 25.44 16.25 -3.93
N ILE A 123 26.15 17.37 -3.96
CA ILE A 123 26.69 18.04 -5.16
C ILE A 123 27.86 17.28 -5.82
N PHE A 124 28.54 16.37 -5.11
CA PHE A 124 29.73 15.68 -5.62
C PHE A 124 29.47 14.24 -6.09
N ILE A 125 28.21 13.77 -6.06
CA ILE A 125 27.87 12.41 -6.46
C ILE A 125 27.72 12.36 -7.99
N ASP A 126 28.65 11.71 -8.67
CA ASP A 126 28.58 11.42 -10.10
C ASP A 126 27.60 10.27 -10.40
N ASP A 127 27.20 10.13 -11.67
CA ASP A 127 26.20 9.14 -12.10
C ASP A 127 26.64 7.68 -11.82
N GLN A 128 27.95 7.40 -11.89
CA GLN A 128 28.50 6.08 -11.59
C GLN A 128 28.50 5.81 -10.07
N THR A 129 28.79 6.83 -9.25
CA THR A 129 28.67 6.71 -7.79
C THR A 129 27.22 6.52 -7.35
N ASN A 130 26.24 7.22 -7.95
CA ASN A 130 24.81 6.99 -7.70
C ASN A 130 24.42 5.55 -8.02
N PHE A 131 24.78 5.06 -9.21
CA PHE A 131 24.47 3.69 -9.61
C PHE A 131 25.06 2.63 -8.66
N THR A 132 26.25 2.89 -8.12
CA THR A 132 26.90 2.00 -7.15
C THR A 132 26.18 2.04 -5.80
N LEU A 133 25.80 3.22 -5.32
CA LEU A 133 25.06 3.41 -4.07
C LEU A 133 23.68 2.74 -4.14
N ASP A 134 22.95 2.92 -5.23
CA ASP A 134 21.63 2.28 -5.44
C ASP A 134 21.73 0.76 -5.35
N ARG A 135 22.77 0.16 -5.93
CA ARG A 135 23.00 -1.29 -5.85
C ARG A 135 23.33 -1.76 -4.43
N LEU A 136 24.12 -0.98 -3.69
CA LEU A 136 24.47 -1.31 -2.30
C LEU A 136 23.25 -1.17 -1.39
N LEU A 137 22.42 -0.17 -1.62
CA LEU A 137 21.18 0.06 -0.90
C LEU A 137 20.18 -1.06 -1.16
N ASP A 138 19.97 -1.44 -2.43
CA ASP A 138 19.11 -2.57 -2.81
C ASP A 138 19.60 -3.89 -2.19
N ALA A 139 20.90 -4.16 -2.25
CA ALA A 139 21.50 -5.34 -1.62
C ALA A 139 21.31 -5.35 -0.09
N THR A 140 21.46 -4.20 0.56
CA THR A 140 21.26 -4.05 2.01
C THR A 140 19.80 -4.27 2.38
N CYS A 141 18.87 -3.66 1.64
CA CYS A 141 17.43 -3.81 1.85
C CYS A 141 16.97 -5.27 1.71
N LYS A 142 17.46 -5.97 0.67
CA LYS A 142 17.22 -7.42 0.48
C LYS A 142 17.81 -8.27 1.60
N SER A 143 19.00 -7.92 2.08
CA SER A 143 19.65 -8.63 3.19
C SER A 143 18.88 -8.48 4.50
N VAL A 144 18.37 -7.29 4.81
CA VAL A 144 17.66 -6.99 6.07
C VAL A 144 16.24 -7.55 6.06
N SER A 145 15.52 -7.42 4.94
CA SER A 145 14.13 -7.89 4.84
C SER A 145 14.00 -9.43 4.79
N GLY A 146 15.11 -10.17 4.67
CA GLY A 146 15.08 -11.61 4.47
C GLY A 146 14.43 -12.05 3.14
N TYR A 147 14.12 -11.10 2.23
CA TYR A 147 13.58 -11.38 0.91
C TYR A 147 14.64 -12.04 0.02
N ARG A 148 14.77 -13.37 0.17
CA ARG A 148 15.43 -14.24 -0.81
C ARG A 148 14.47 -14.37 -2.00
N HIS A 149 14.94 -14.02 -3.20
CA HIS A 149 14.21 -14.13 -4.48
C HIS A 149 13.26 -15.33 -4.53
N GLY A 150 11.98 -15.08 -4.87
CA GLY A 150 10.98 -16.14 -4.94
C GLY A 150 9.65 -15.75 -5.57
N TYR A 151 9.60 -14.81 -6.51
CA TYR A 151 8.47 -14.74 -7.45
C TYR A 151 8.79 -15.67 -8.62
N HIS A 152 8.69 -16.98 -8.41
CA HIS A 152 8.45 -17.90 -9.51
C HIS A 152 6.99 -17.79 -9.87
N VAL A 153 6.72 -16.99 -10.91
CA VAL A 153 5.49 -17.14 -11.69
C VAL A 153 5.63 -18.46 -12.44
N THR A 154 4.90 -19.48 -12.00
CA THR A 154 4.49 -20.61 -12.84
C THR A 154 3.01 -20.48 -13.11
#